data_AF-A0A1X1UBS3-F1
#
_entry.id   AF-A0A1X1UBS3-F1
#
_cell.length_a   1.000
_cell.length_b   1.000
_cell.length_c   1.000
_cell.angle_alpha   90.00
_cell.angle_beta   90.00
_cell.angle_gamma   90.00
#
_symmetry.space_group_name_H-M   'P 1'
#
loop_
_entity.id
_entity.type
_entity.pdbx_description
1 polymer ?
#
loop_
_entity_poly.entity_id
_entity_poly.type
_entity_poly.pdbx_seq_one_letter_code
_entity_poly.pdbx_strand_id
1 'polypeptide(L)'
;MGKLAALTIGIATALTFAPAANADARDASFVQSLPSVPLIPQAPGQSCDPNYSGACVPIASDVDCAGGSGNGPAYVKSPVRVIGKDIYGLDRDGNGIGCE
;
A
#
# COMPACT_ATOMS: atom_id res chain seq x y z
N MET A 1 -68.23 10.77 -10.90
CA MET A 1 -67.55 10.35 -12.13
C MET A 1 -66.05 10.29 -11.88
N GLY A 2 -65.45 9.11 -12.10
CA GLY A 2 -64.00 8.90 -12.24
C GLY A 2 -63.22 8.78 -10.92
N LYS A 3 -62.23 7.90 -10.78
CA LYS A 3 -61.72 6.77 -11.58
C LYS A 3 -60.71 6.07 -10.65
N LEU A 4 -60.58 4.74 -10.77
CA LEU A 4 -59.56 3.95 -10.08
C LEU A 4 -58.15 4.51 -10.30
N ALA A 5 -57.30 4.42 -9.29
CA ALA A 5 -55.88 4.15 -9.49
C ALA A 5 -55.25 3.56 -8.22
N ALA A 6 -54.49 2.48 -8.44
CA ALA A 6 -53.17 2.23 -7.85
C ALA A 6 -53.08 1.99 -6.32
N LEU A 7 -52.18 1.17 -5.79
CA LEU A 7 -51.18 0.24 -6.31
C LEU A 7 -50.56 -0.35 -5.03
N THR A 8 -50.33 -1.66 -5.06
CA THR A 8 -49.53 -2.43 -4.10
C THR A 8 -48.27 -1.73 -3.59
N ILE A 9 -48.16 -1.47 -2.29
CA ILE A 9 -46.93 -1.14 -1.55
C ILE A 9 -47.18 -1.60 -0.11
N GLY A 10 -46.35 -2.36 0.61
CA GLY A 10 -45.01 -2.86 0.41
C GLY A 10 -44.66 -3.65 1.68
N ILE A 11 -43.80 -4.65 1.54
CA ILE A 11 -43.43 -5.63 2.57
C ILE A 11 -42.83 -4.93 3.80
N ALA A 12 -43.40 -5.19 4.97
CA ALA A 12 -42.86 -4.75 6.26
C ALA A 12 -41.69 -5.65 6.67
N THR A 13 -40.47 -5.24 6.31
CA THR A 13 -39.23 -5.83 6.83
C THR A 13 -38.23 -4.72 7.12
N ALA A 14 -38.03 -4.43 8.40
CA ALA A 14 -36.72 -4.01 8.92
C ALA A 14 -36.67 -4.36 10.42
N LEU A 15 -36.00 -5.47 10.68
CA LEU A 15 -35.55 -5.92 11.99
C LEU A 15 -34.32 -5.10 12.43
N THR A 16 -34.34 -4.69 13.70
CA THR A 16 -33.25 -4.69 14.68
C THR A 16 -32.04 -3.74 14.57
N PHE A 17 -31.96 -2.87 15.60
CA PHE A 17 -30.86 -2.61 16.56
C PHE A 17 -29.38 -2.55 16.09
N ALA A 18 -28.72 -1.42 16.38
CA ALA A 18 -27.54 -1.35 17.26
C ALA A 18 -27.21 0.11 17.66
N PRO A 19 -26.71 0.36 18.90
CA PRO A 19 -26.32 1.68 19.37
C PRO A 19 -24.93 2.07 18.83
N ALA A 20 -24.78 3.30 18.36
CA ALA A 20 -23.46 3.86 18.08
C ALA A 20 -22.78 4.17 19.42
N ALA A 21 -21.77 3.36 19.76
CA ALA A 21 -20.86 3.60 20.86
C ALA A 21 -20.04 4.88 20.59
N ASN A 22 -19.89 5.68 21.63
CA ASN A 22 -18.99 6.82 21.70
C ASN A 22 -17.53 6.37 21.54
N ALA A 23 -16.71 7.17 20.86
CA ALA A 23 -15.28 7.21 21.07
C ALA A 23 -14.80 8.67 20.98
N ASP A 24 -14.55 9.21 22.16
CA ASP A 24 -13.99 10.52 22.42
C ASP A 24 -12.49 10.60 22.08
N ALA A 25 -12.12 11.78 21.55
CA ALA A 25 -10.87 12.54 21.74
C ALA A 25 -9.51 11.83 21.70
N ARG A 26 -8.65 12.27 20.75
CA ARG A 26 -7.29 12.79 21.00
C ARG A 26 -6.97 13.84 19.91
N ASP A 27 -7.06 15.12 20.26
CA ASP A 27 -5.90 15.96 20.54
C ASP A 27 -5.01 16.19 19.30
N ALA A 28 -5.46 17.10 18.43
CA ALA A 28 -4.65 17.62 17.34
C ALA A 28 -3.85 18.82 17.86
N SER A 29 -2.77 18.58 18.59
CA SER A 29 -1.78 19.61 18.91
C SER A 29 -0.43 18.98 19.24
N PHE A 30 0.29 18.56 18.20
CA PHE A 30 1.74 18.58 18.27
C PHE A 30 2.35 18.94 16.92
N VAL A 31 2.61 20.24 16.77
CA VAL A 31 3.59 20.78 15.83
C VAL A 31 4.98 20.33 16.29
N GLN A 32 5.54 19.28 15.67
CA GLN A 32 6.97 19.02 15.77
C GLN A 32 7.66 19.57 14.52
N SER A 33 8.07 20.83 14.64
CA SER A 33 8.96 21.51 13.72
C SER A 33 10.35 20.88 13.83
N LEU A 34 10.65 19.93 12.96
CA LEU A 34 12.00 19.43 12.67
C LEU A 34 12.31 19.76 11.20
N PRO A 35 13.55 20.14 10.86
CA PRO A 35 13.94 20.27 9.46
C PRO A 35 13.69 18.92 8.78
N SER A 36 12.77 18.92 7.79
CA SER A 36 12.43 17.76 6.99
C SER A 36 13.67 17.31 6.23
N VAL A 37 14.38 16.33 6.77
CA VAL A 37 15.02 15.34 5.89
C VAL A 37 13.88 14.80 5.03
N PRO A 38 13.98 14.80 3.69
CA PRO A 38 12.91 14.25 2.87
C PRO A 38 12.74 12.78 3.26
N LEU A 39 11.70 12.49 4.03
CA LEU A 39 11.09 11.17 4.04
C LEU A 39 10.60 11.00 2.61
N ILE A 40 11.36 10.25 1.81
CA ILE A 40 10.84 9.74 0.54
C ILE A 40 9.59 8.96 0.97
N PRO A 41 8.37 9.38 0.59
CA PRO A 41 7.19 8.64 0.98
C PRO A 41 7.31 7.27 0.31
N GLN A 42 7.57 6.21 1.09
CA GLN A 42 7.18 4.88 0.64
C GLN A 42 5.67 4.98 0.54
N ALA A 43 5.15 5.06 -0.70
CA ALA A 43 3.75 5.37 -0.93
C ALA A 43 2.90 4.47 -0.03
N PRO A 44 1.98 5.03 0.78
CA PRO A 44 1.23 4.27 1.76
C PRO A 44 0.43 3.17 1.05
N GLY A 45 0.92 1.93 1.12
CA GLY A 45 0.31 0.76 0.47
C GLY A 45 1.20 -0.08 -0.46
N GLN A 46 2.48 0.25 -0.68
CA GLN A 46 3.33 -0.57 -1.56
C GLN A 46 3.65 -1.92 -0.88
N SER A 47 2.96 -2.97 -1.33
CA SER A 47 3.32 -4.34 -0.98
C SER A 47 4.72 -4.65 -1.53
N CYS A 48 5.57 -5.32 -0.76
CA CYS A 48 6.87 -5.75 -1.27
C CYS A 48 6.66 -6.84 -2.34
N ASP A 49 7.51 -6.86 -3.36
CA ASP A 49 7.44 -7.88 -4.40
C ASP A 49 7.74 -9.27 -3.81
N PRO A 50 6.85 -10.27 -4.00
CA PRO A 50 6.98 -11.58 -3.37
C PRO A 50 8.11 -12.44 -3.94
N ASN A 51 8.73 -12.06 -5.08
CA ASN A 51 9.90 -12.76 -5.61
C ASN A 51 11.18 -12.44 -4.81
N TYR A 52 11.11 -11.49 -3.87
CA TYR A 52 12.26 -11.00 -3.14
C TYR A 52 12.00 -10.99 -1.63
N SER A 53 13.08 -11.12 -0.85
CA SER A 53 13.06 -11.11 0.61
C SER A 53 14.28 -10.40 1.19
N GLY A 54 14.32 -10.25 2.53
CA GLY A 54 15.37 -9.52 3.23
C GLY A 54 15.08 -8.02 3.23
N ALA A 55 15.29 -7.35 2.10
CA ALA A 55 14.86 -5.98 1.88
C ALA A 55 13.53 -5.92 1.14
N CYS A 56 12.70 -4.93 1.46
CA CYS A 56 11.46 -4.70 0.73
C CYS A 56 11.77 -4.13 -0.66
N VAL A 57 11.53 -4.94 -1.69
CA VAL A 57 11.59 -4.50 -3.08
C VAL A 57 10.22 -3.88 -3.42
N PRO A 58 10.13 -2.57 -3.71
CA PRO A 58 8.86 -1.95 -4.08
C PRO A 58 8.36 -2.50 -5.42
N ILE A 59 7.04 -2.66 -5.55
CA ILE A 59 6.43 -3.03 -6.84
C ILE A 59 6.42 -1.78 -7.72
N ALA A 60 7.21 -1.80 -8.79
CA ALA A 60 7.36 -0.71 -9.75
C ALA A 60 7.60 -1.26 -11.16
N SER A 61 7.69 -0.38 -12.17
CA SER A 61 8.05 -0.81 -13.54
C SER A 61 9.51 -1.28 -13.64
N ASP A 62 10.37 -0.73 -12.79
CA ASP A 62 11.79 -1.02 -12.72
C ASP A 62 12.27 -0.66 -11.32
N VAL A 63 13.18 -1.47 -10.79
CA VAL A 63 13.75 -1.27 -9.45
C VAL A 63 15.24 -1.45 -9.56
N ASP A 64 15.97 -0.45 -9.10
CA ASP A 64 17.43 -0.44 -9.14
C ASP A 64 18.05 -0.57 -7.76
N CYS A 65 19.31 -0.99 -7.72
CA CYS A 65 20.09 -0.99 -6.50
C CYS A 65 20.46 0.43 -6.07
N ALA A 66 20.15 0.79 -4.83
CA ALA A 66 20.50 2.09 -4.27
C ALA A 66 22.03 2.27 -4.24
N GLY A 67 22.51 3.38 -4.79
CA GLY A 67 23.96 3.66 -4.92
C GLY A 67 24.60 3.12 -6.21
N GLY A 68 23.83 2.43 -7.06
CA GLY A 68 24.24 2.05 -8.41
C GLY A 68 24.01 3.16 -9.46
N SER A 69 24.28 2.83 -10.73
CA SER A 69 24.05 3.72 -11.88
C SER A 69 22.64 3.63 -12.48
N GLY A 70 21.73 2.96 -11.77
CA GLY A 70 20.34 2.77 -12.18
C GLY A 70 19.57 4.09 -12.31
N ASN A 71 18.58 4.12 -13.20
CA ASN A 71 17.73 5.30 -13.48
C ASN A 71 16.24 4.99 -13.29
N GLY A 72 15.93 3.84 -12.69
CA GLY A 72 14.60 3.37 -12.44
C GLY A 72 13.81 4.30 -11.52
N PRO A 73 12.48 4.23 -11.56
CA PRO A 73 11.60 5.05 -10.72
C PRO A 73 11.67 4.67 -9.24
N ALA A 74 12.25 3.51 -8.91
CA ALA A 74 12.36 2.99 -7.56
C ALA A 74 13.74 2.37 -7.30
N TYR A 75 14.15 2.41 -6.03
CA TYR A 75 15.43 1.86 -5.58
C TYR A 75 15.26 1.04 -4.32
N VAL A 76 16.05 -0.02 -4.19
CA VAL A 76 16.11 -0.87 -3.00
C VAL A 76 17.50 -0.84 -2.38
N LYS A 77 17.57 -0.92 -1.05
CA LYS A 77 18.83 -1.01 -0.31
C LYS A 77 19.18 -2.47 -0.05
N SER A 78 20.43 -2.83 -0.31
CA SER A 78 21.01 -4.15 -0.09
C SER A 78 21.00 -4.57 1.39
N PRO A 79 21.05 -5.88 1.69
CA PRO A 79 21.00 -7.00 0.75
C PRO A 79 19.56 -7.39 0.37
N VAL A 80 19.33 -7.66 -0.91
CA VAL A 80 18.09 -8.26 -1.42
C VAL A 80 18.34 -9.75 -1.62
N ARG A 81 17.37 -10.61 -1.28
CA ARG A 81 17.42 -12.04 -1.58
C ARG A 81 16.38 -12.39 -2.62
N VAL A 82 16.80 -12.98 -3.73
CA VAL A 82 15.88 -13.48 -4.75
C VAL A 82 15.40 -14.86 -4.31
N ILE A 83 14.10 -14.97 -4.04
CA ILE A 83 13.44 -16.21 -3.61
C ILE A 83 12.52 -16.80 -4.69
N GLY A 84 12.22 -16.02 -5.73
CA GLY A 84 11.43 -16.42 -6.89
C GLY A 84 12.17 -16.11 -8.19
N LYS A 85 11.51 -15.35 -9.07
CA LYS A 85 12.12 -14.88 -10.33
C LYS A 85 12.72 -13.50 -10.14
N ASP A 86 13.95 -13.31 -10.61
CA ASP A 86 14.52 -11.97 -10.71
C ASP A 86 13.91 -11.20 -11.89
N ILE A 87 12.80 -10.51 -11.65
CA ILE A 87 12.07 -9.75 -12.67
C ILE A 87 12.65 -8.36 -12.91
N TYR A 88 13.37 -7.80 -11.92
CA TYR A 88 14.01 -6.48 -12.01
C TYR A 88 15.52 -6.57 -12.31
N GLY A 89 16.11 -7.78 -12.37
CA GLY A 89 17.53 -7.94 -12.72
C GLY A 89 18.48 -7.48 -11.62
N LEU A 90 18.08 -7.62 -10.35
CA LEU A 90 18.86 -7.22 -9.17
C LEU A 90 20.03 -8.17 -8.87
N ASP A 91 19.92 -9.44 -9.30
CA ASP A 91 20.89 -10.52 -9.12
C ASP A 91 21.50 -10.88 -10.49
N ARG A 92 22.53 -10.12 -10.86
CA ARG A 92 23.13 -10.21 -12.22
C ARG A 92 23.97 -11.46 -12.42
N ASP A 93 24.54 -12.02 -11.37
CA ASP A 93 25.38 -13.21 -11.43
C ASP A 93 24.59 -14.50 -11.12
N GLY A 94 23.36 -14.39 -10.61
CA GLY A 94 22.43 -15.48 -10.40
C GLY A 94 22.72 -16.29 -9.13
N ASN A 95 23.31 -15.65 -8.12
CA ASN A 95 23.72 -16.33 -6.89
C ASN A 95 22.62 -16.33 -5.80
N GLY A 96 21.50 -15.67 -6.06
CA GLY A 96 20.34 -15.53 -5.16
C GLY A 96 20.41 -14.31 -4.24
N ILE A 97 21.48 -13.54 -4.30
CA ILE A 97 21.66 -12.25 -3.62
C ILE A 97 21.63 -11.16 -4.69
N GLY A 98 20.92 -10.08 -4.38
CA GLY A 98 20.79 -8.93 -5.26
C GLY A 98 21.39 -7.69 -4.60
N CYS A 99 21.87 -6.78 -5.46
CA CYS A 99 22.48 -5.52 -5.06
C CYS A 99 23.75 -5.67 -4.20
N GLU A 100 24.65 -6.57 -4.58
CA GLU A 100 26.04 -6.60 -4.09
C GLU A 100 26.97 -5.53 -4.68
#